data_AF-A0AAN7HDX3-F1
#
_entry.id   AF-A0AAN7HDX3-F1
#
_cell.length_a   1.000
_cell.length_b   1.000
_cell.length_c   1.000
_cell.angle_alpha   90.00
_cell.angle_beta   90.00
_cell.angle_gamma   90.00
#
_symmetry.space_group_name_H-M   'P 1'
#
loop_
_entity.id
_entity.type
_entity.pdbx_description
1 polymer ?
#
loop_
_entity_poly.entity_id
_entity_poly.type
_entity_poly.pdbx_seq_one_letter_code
_entity_poly.pdbx_strand_id
1 'polypeptide(L)'
;MPSAHVVKVPGRDIVIEAVPLTPEAFAPFGDVVENPRPDVHPSSAGTATSLPFHAVTANQGSAIKYQHVSSQVNLYDQAPSGCPGSAIMSMFVCAARARIPDPAPTSVPGAGATAPDSPGQPPPTFQVSVLERHPFTTQTFIPLAANPAARYLVIVAPTLPSATGDNEAALPVPSRLPPSTANYPRPLPGGGLPDLRRLRAFVATATQAVTYGAGTWHAPMIALGEAGKAVDFVVVQFANGVGVEDCQEAFLEAAADEKGVWVKLRPSVEGRGAKRRAETAKL
;
A
#
# COMPACT_ATOMS: atom_id res chain seq x y z
N MET A 1 -17.45 -17.60 -5.30
CA MET A 1 -16.21 -17.42 -6.09
C MET A 1 -16.07 -15.94 -6.40
N PRO A 2 -14.91 -15.31 -6.19
CA PRO A 2 -14.66 -13.95 -6.69
C PRO A 2 -14.85 -13.92 -8.21
N SER A 3 -15.29 -12.77 -8.75
CA SER A 3 -15.32 -12.58 -10.21
C SER A 3 -13.91 -12.27 -10.68
N ALA A 4 -13.35 -13.19 -11.46
CA ALA A 4 -12.02 -13.09 -12.05
C ALA A 4 -12.13 -12.55 -13.47
N HIS A 5 -11.46 -11.44 -13.76
CA HIS A 5 -11.31 -10.91 -15.11
C HIS A 5 -9.88 -11.10 -15.59
N VAL A 6 -9.73 -11.37 -16.89
CA VAL A 6 -8.42 -11.44 -17.53
C VAL A 6 -8.11 -10.09 -18.17
N VAL A 7 -7.02 -9.47 -17.73
CA VAL A 7 -6.49 -8.24 -18.32
C VAL A 7 -5.28 -8.60 -19.17
N LYS A 8 -5.40 -8.40 -20.48
CA LYS A 8 -4.28 -8.60 -21.39
C LYS A 8 -3.22 -7.54 -21.15
N VAL A 9 -2.00 -7.98 -20.83
CA VAL A 9 -0.85 -7.09 -20.83
C VAL A 9 -0.62 -6.60 -22.27
N PRO A 10 -0.34 -5.30 -22.50
CA PRO A 10 0.05 -4.83 -23.83
C PRO A 10 1.20 -5.68 -24.39
N GLY A 11 1.38 -5.71 -25.72
CA GLY A 11 2.46 -6.46 -26.39
C GLY A 11 3.90 -5.97 -26.09
N ARG A 12 4.13 -5.35 -24.93
CA ARG A 12 5.42 -4.89 -24.40
C ARG A 12 5.42 -5.00 -22.88
N ASP A 13 6.60 -5.20 -22.30
CA ASP A 13 6.77 -5.20 -20.84
C ASP A 13 6.36 -3.84 -20.26
N ILE A 14 5.61 -3.88 -19.15
CA ILE A 14 5.39 -2.72 -18.29
C ILE A 14 6.35 -2.88 -17.11
N VAL A 15 7.33 -1.98 -17.02
CA VAL A 15 8.34 -2.04 -15.96
C VAL A 15 8.30 -0.75 -15.16
N ILE A 16 7.94 -0.84 -13.88
CA ILE A 16 7.92 0.29 -12.94
C ILE A 16 8.98 0.11 -11.86
N GLU A 17 9.32 1.18 -11.16
CA GLU A 17 10.24 1.16 -10.03
C GLU A 17 9.48 1.34 -8.73
N ALA A 18 9.78 0.51 -7.73
CA ALA A 18 9.27 0.72 -6.38
C ALA A 18 10.04 1.87 -5.72
N VAL A 19 9.31 2.85 -5.20
CA VAL A 19 9.87 4.00 -4.47
C VAL A 19 9.49 3.93 -3.00
N PRO A 20 10.15 4.67 -2.07
CA PRO A 20 9.69 4.72 -0.68
C PRO A 20 8.23 5.18 -0.58
N LEU A 21 7.46 4.52 0.29
CA LEU A 21 6.09 4.92 0.59
C LEU A 21 6.08 6.24 1.37
N THR A 22 5.30 7.22 0.89
CA THR A 22 5.00 8.45 1.63
C THR A 22 3.50 8.72 1.61
N PRO A 23 2.94 9.42 2.62
CA PRO A 23 1.53 9.81 2.62
C PRO A 23 1.12 10.57 1.35
N GLU A 24 1.93 11.51 0.89
CA GLU A 24 1.62 12.37 -0.26
C GLU A 24 1.57 11.59 -1.57
N ALA A 25 2.53 10.68 -1.76
CA ALA A 25 2.62 9.90 -2.98
C ALA A 25 1.52 8.83 -3.07
N PHE A 26 0.99 8.38 -1.92
CA PHE A 26 -0.04 7.35 -1.81
C PHE A 26 -1.47 7.91 -1.70
N ALA A 27 -1.64 9.19 -1.35
CA ALA A 27 -2.93 9.84 -1.14
C ALA A 27 -4.02 9.59 -2.22
N PRO A 28 -3.69 9.49 -3.54
CA PRO A 28 -4.69 9.16 -4.55
C PRO A 28 -5.31 7.77 -4.41
N PHE A 29 -4.62 6.85 -3.75
CA PHE A 29 -4.97 5.43 -3.66
C PHE A 29 -5.50 5.04 -2.29
N GLY A 30 -5.13 5.79 -1.25
CA GLY A 30 -5.35 5.40 0.13
C GLY A 30 -4.66 6.32 1.12
N ASP A 31 -4.54 5.85 2.35
CA ASP A 31 -3.89 6.56 3.45
C ASP A 31 -2.68 5.74 3.95
N VAL A 32 -1.61 6.44 4.33
CA VAL A 32 -0.48 5.84 5.06
C VAL A 32 -0.66 6.18 6.53
N VAL A 33 -0.75 5.15 7.37
CA VAL A 33 -0.93 5.29 8.82
C VAL A 33 0.42 5.05 9.50
N GLU A 34 1.01 6.13 9.98
CA GLU A 34 2.28 6.15 10.70
C GLU A 34 2.27 7.29 11.75
N ASN A 35 3.31 7.43 12.58
CA ASN A 35 3.42 8.57 13.49
C ASN A 35 3.66 9.86 12.67
N PRO A 36 2.73 10.85 12.68
CA PRO A 36 2.87 12.05 11.86
C PRO A 36 3.97 13.03 12.32
N ARG A 37 4.42 12.92 13.59
CA ARG A 37 5.49 13.75 14.17
C ARG A 37 6.38 12.89 15.05
N PRO A 38 7.22 12.02 14.46
CA PRO A 38 8.15 11.19 15.23
C PRO A 38 9.22 12.01 15.95
N ASP A 39 9.41 13.27 15.57
CA ASP A 39 10.30 14.24 16.19
C ASP A 39 9.75 14.85 17.49
N VAL A 40 8.44 14.73 17.75
CA VAL A 40 7.81 15.31 18.94
C VAL A 40 7.61 14.24 20.00
N HIS A 41 8.37 14.36 21.10
CA HIS A 41 8.13 13.53 22.29
C HIS A 41 6.77 13.87 22.92
N PRO A 42 5.96 12.89 23.36
CA PRO A 42 4.63 13.15 23.91
C PRO A 42 4.58 14.16 25.06
N SER A 43 5.55 14.12 25.97
CA SER A 43 5.65 15.07 27.10
C SER A 43 5.89 16.52 26.67
N SER A 44 6.29 16.74 25.42
CA SER A 44 6.53 18.06 24.83
C SER A 44 5.42 18.49 23.86
N ALA A 45 4.34 17.71 23.73
CA ALA A 45 3.28 17.99 22.77
C ALA A 45 2.58 19.34 23.02
N GLY A 46 2.43 19.73 24.29
CA GLY A 46 1.80 21.00 24.67
C GLY A 46 2.59 22.25 24.26
N THR A 47 3.88 22.12 23.93
CA THR A 47 4.73 23.23 23.47
C THR A 47 5.07 23.13 21.99
N ALA A 48 4.56 22.11 21.28
CA ALA A 48 4.75 21.97 19.85
C ALA A 48 3.96 23.04 19.09
N THR A 49 4.58 23.67 18.08
CA THR A 49 3.98 24.79 17.32
C THR A 49 2.68 24.40 16.61
N SER A 50 2.62 23.19 16.06
CA SER A 50 1.42 22.63 15.43
C SER A 50 1.52 21.11 15.31
N LEU A 51 0.42 20.41 15.54
CA LEU A 51 0.30 18.97 15.30
C LEU A 51 -0.85 18.71 14.31
N PRO A 52 -0.67 17.80 13.33
CA PRO A 52 -1.71 17.47 12.36
C PRO A 52 -2.85 16.65 13.00
N PHE A 53 -3.88 16.34 12.23
CA PHE A 53 -4.94 15.39 12.61
C PHE A 53 -5.66 15.75 13.92
N HIS A 54 -5.85 17.05 14.19
CA HIS A 54 -6.48 17.56 15.41
C HIS A 54 -5.95 16.88 16.68
N ALA A 55 -4.63 16.75 16.76
CA ALA A 55 -3.99 16.00 17.84
C ALA A 55 -4.35 16.57 19.21
N VAL A 56 -4.58 15.68 20.17
CA VAL A 56 -4.82 16.05 21.57
C VAL A 56 -3.80 15.35 22.46
N THR A 57 -3.37 16.05 23.51
CA THR A 57 -2.62 15.43 24.59
C THR A 57 -3.54 14.48 25.35
N ALA A 58 -3.10 13.24 25.54
CA ALA A 58 -3.83 12.17 26.21
C ALA A 58 -3.00 11.59 27.37
N ASN A 59 -3.61 10.69 28.15
CA ASN A 59 -2.97 9.95 29.25
C ASN A 59 -2.17 10.87 30.19
N GLN A 60 -2.82 11.93 30.69
CA GLN A 60 -2.23 12.90 31.62
C GLN A 60 -0.90 13.52 31.12
N GLY A 61 -0.73 13.72 29.81
CA GLY A 61 0.49 14.33 29.24
C GLY A 61 1.52 13.33 28.69
N SER A 62 1.27 12.03 28.81
CA SER A 62 2.20 10.99 28.37
C SER A 62 1.96 10.47 26.95
N ALA A 63 0.87 10.89 26.29
CA ALA A 63 0.54 10.43 24.94
C ALA A 63 0.06 11.59 24.05
N ILE A 64 0.30 11.45 22.74
CA ILE A 64 -0.33 12.25 21.70
C ILE A 64 -1.35 11.37 20.99
N LYS A 65 -2.61 11.80 20.95
CA LYS A 65 -3.66 11.14 20.17
C LYS A 65 -3.91 11.93 18.89
N TYR A 66 -3.42 11.42 17.77
CA TYR A 66 -3.81 11.89 16.43
C TYR A 66 -5.18 11.31 16.06
N GLN A 67 -6.11 12.17 15.64
CA GLN A 67 -7.50 11.79 15.37
C GLN A 67 -7.67 11.49 13.88
N HIS A 68 -8.43 10.45 13.55
CA HIS A 68 -8.83 10.16 12.16
C HIS A 68 -7.66 10.11 11.16
N VAL A 69 -6.55 9.47 11.53
CA VAL A 69 -5.35 9.30 10.67
C VAL A 69 -5.61 8.48 9.39
N SER A 70 -6.77 7.83 9.31
CA SER A 70 -7.31 7.13 8.14
C SER A 70 -8.84 7.13 8.26
N SER A 71 -9.54 7.07 7.13
CA SER A 71 -11.01 7.02 7.09
C SER A 71 -11.50 5.65 6.67
N GLN A 72 -12.19 4.93 7.57
CA GLN A 72 -12.74 3.62 7.26
C GLN A 72 -14.14 3.78 6.66
N VAL A 73 -14.39 3.12 5.54
CA VAL A 73 -15.60 3.28 4.74
C VAL A 73 -16.30 1.95 4.57
N ASN A 74 -17.61 1.94 4.80
CA ASN A 74 -18.52 0.83 4.57
C ASN A 74 -19.63 1.29 3.61
N LEU A 75 -19.69 0.71 2.42
CA LEU A 75 -20.63 1.04 1.35
C LEU A 75 -21.53 -0.15 0.98
N TYR A 76 -21.54 -1.20 1.80
CA TYR A 76 -22.35 -2.40 1.52
C TYR A 76 -23.86 -2.13 1.59
N ASP A 77 -24.30 -0.95 2.04
CA ASP A 77 -25.69 -0.46 1.87
C ASP A 77 -26.09 -0.31 0.39
N GLN A 78 -25.12 -0.31 -0.52
CA GLN A 78 -25.29 -0.24 -1.96
C GLN A 78 -25.02 -1.58 -2.67
N ALA A 79 -24.67 -2.63 -1.93
CA ALA A 79 -24.34 -3.92 -2.50
C ALA A 79 -25.61 -4.60 -3.09
N PRO A 80 -25.57 -5.15 -4.32
CA PRO A 80 -26.74 -5.78 -4.95
C PRO A 80 -27.38 -6.93 -4.18
N SER A 81 -26.59 -7.66 -3.38
CA SER A 81 -27.09 -8.74 -2.53
C SER A 81 -28.07 -8.27 -1.44
N GLY A 82 -28.03 -6.99 -1.07
CA GLY A 82 -28.70 -6.46 0.11
C GLY A 82 -28.11 -6.94 1.45
N CYS A 83 -27.01 -7.71 1.42
CA CYS A 83 -26.33 -8.17 2.64
C CYS A 83 -25.51 -7.02 3.24
N PRO A 84 -25.73 -6.66 4.53
CA PRO A 84 -25.00 -5.59 5.17
C PRO A 84 -23.54 -5.98 5.40
N GLY A 85 -22.64 -5.02 5.22
CA GLY A 85 -21.22 -5.19 5.54
C GLY A 85 -20.98 -5.09 7.04
N SER A 86 -20.25 -6.05 7.59
CA SER A 86 -19.79 -6.08 8.98
C SER A 86 -18.31 -5.78 9.05
N ALA A 87 -17.87 -5.06 10.09
CA ALA A 87 -16.44 -4.88 10.34
C ALA A 87 -15.80 -6.23 10.66
N ILE A 88 -14.72 -6.57 9.96
CA ILE A 88 -13.95 -7.77 10.18
C ILE A 88 -12.49 -7.42 10.45
N MET A 89 -11.86 -8.24 11.28
CA MET A 89 -10.44 -8.19 11.56
C MET A 89 -9.86 -9.59 11.30
N SER A 90 -8.77 -9.66 10.55
CA SER A 90 -8.12 -10.92 10.18
C SER A 90 -6.61 -10.82 10.37
N MET A 91 -5.96 -11.98 10.51
CA MET A 91 -4.50 -12.09 10.57
C MET A 91 -3.99 -12.69 9.27
N PHE A 92 -3.04 -12.03 8.63
CA PHE A 92 -2.33 -12.51 7.46
C PHE A 92 -0.88 -12.77 7.83
N VAL A 93 -0.44 -14.02 7.75
CA VAL A 93 0.97 -14.41 7.93
C VAL A 93 1.57 -14.58 6.55
N CYS A 94 2.30 -13.56 6.08
CA CYS A 94 2.77 -13.48 4.70
C CYS A 94 4.24 -13.90 4.60
N ALA A 95 4.51 -15.02 3.94
CA ALA A 95 5.88 -15.39 3.57
C ALA A 95 6.50 -14.31 2.65
N ALA A 96 7.79 -14.04 2.84
CA ALA A 96 8.54 -13.17 1.95
C ALA A 96 8.62 -13.76 0.55
N ARG A 97 8.27 -12.98 -0.47
CA ARG A 97 8.23 -13.42 -1.88
C ARG A 97 9.19 -12.65 -2.80
N ALA A 98 9.87 -11.63 -2.26
CA ALA A 98 10.94 -10.91 -2.93
C ALA A 98 11.86 -10.25 -1.90
N ARG A 99 13.07 -9.87 -2.33
CA ARG A 99 14.05 -9.15 -1.48
C ARG A 99 14.46 -7.83 -2.14
N ILE A 100 14.72 -6.83 -1.32
CA ILE A 100 15.47 -5.64 -1.72
C ILE A 100 16.93 -5.93 -1.38
N PRO A 101 17.89 -5.78 -2.31
CA PRO A 101 19.30 -5.98 -2.00
C PRO A 101 19.75 -5.01 -0.91
N ASP A 102 20.70 -5.42 -0.09
CA ASP A 102 21.38 -4.49 0.81
C ASP A 102 22.10 -3.41 -0.02
N PRO A 103 22.17 -2.15 0.46
CA PRO A 103 23.05 -1.17 -0.15
C PRO A 103 24.48 -1.74 -0.12
N ALA A 104 25.16 -1.71 -1.27
CA ALA A 104 26.52 -2.21 -1.39
C ALA A 104 27.36 -1.67 -0.22
N PRO A 105 28.10 -2.51 0.52
CA PRO A 105 28.89 -2.04 1.64
C PRO A 105 29.81 -0.93 1.14
N THR A 106 29.74 0.24 1.77
CA THR A 106 30.80 1.23 1.63
C THR A 106 32.08 0.48 1.97
N SER A 107 32.98 0.32 1.02
CA SER A 107 34.20 -0.47 1.16
C SER A 107 34.94 -0.08 2.44
N VAL A 108 34.74 -0.84 3.52
CA VAL A 108 35.59 -0.79 4.70
C VAL A 108 36.62 -1.88 4.47
N PRO A 109 37.91 -1.55 4.26
CA PRO A 109 38.92 -2.59 4.10
C PRO A 109 39.03 -3.36 5.42
N GLY A 110 38.72 -4.66 5.43
CA GLY A 110 39.22 -5.57 6.47
C GLY A 110 38.23 -6.43 7.26
N ALA A 111 36.93 -6.48 6.97
CA ALA A 111 36.04 -7.43 7.63
C ALA A 111 35.44 -8.40 6.60
N GLY A 112 35.66 -9.71 6.82
CA GLY A 112 35.15 -10.78 5.96
C GLY A 112 33.62 -10.71 5.85
N ALA A 113 33.14 -10.24 4.70
CA ALA A 113 31.73 -10.22 4.36
C ALA A 113 31.44 -11.35 3.37
N THR A 114 30.27 -11.99 3.56
CA THR A 114 29.62 -12.81 2.54
C THR A 114 29.65 -12.10 1.19
N ALA A 115 29.91 -12.85 0.12
CA ALA A 115 30.18 -12.31 -1.21
C ALA A 115 29.17 -11.20 -1.58
N PRO A 116 29.64 -9.95 -1.83
CA PRO A 116 28.76 -8.89 -2.30
C PRO A 116 28.15 -9.29 -3.65
N ASP A 117 26.88 -8.92 -3.87
CA ASP A 117 26.22 -9.05 -5.17
C ASP A 117 27.14 -8.44 -6.25
N SER A 118 27.39 -9.19 -7.33
CA SER A 118 28.40 -8.84 -8.33
C SER A 118 28.07 -7.51 -9.01
N PRO A 119 29.04 -6.58 -9.18
CA PRO A 119 28.81 -5.33 -9.89
C PRO A 119 28.28 -5.60 -11.30
N GLY A 120 27.09 -5.11 -11.62
CA GLY A 120 26.45 -5.25 -12.94
C GLY A 120 25.25 -6.18 -13.00
N GLN A 121 24.84 -6.82 -11.91
CA GLN A 121 23.59 -7.60 -11.90
C GLN A 121 22.37 -6.67 -11.98
N PRO A 122 21.36 -6.95 -12.84
CA PRO A 122 20.14 -6.16 -12.90
C PRO A 122 19.43 -6.15 -11.53
N PRO A 123 18.74 -5.05 -11.16
CA PRO A 123 18.02 -4.99 -9.89
C PRO A 123 16.99 -6.11 -9.84
N PRO A 124 16.75 -6.73 -8.67
CA PRO A 124 15.73 -7.76 -8.55
C PRO A 124 14.37 -7.20 -8.94
N THR A 125 13.58 -8.06 -9.57
CA THR A 125 12.24 -7.72 -10.05
C THR A 125 11.19 -8.61 -9.41
N PHE A 126 10.02 -8.03 -9.15
CA PHE A 126 8.82 -8.77 -8.78
C PHE A 126 7.83 -8.74 -9.95
N GLN A 127 7.36 -9.91 -10.39
CA GLN A 127 6.33 -10.01 -11.43
C GLN A 127 4.94 -9.84 -10.80
N VAL A 128 4.16 -8.91 -11.35
CA VAL A 128 2.76 -8.73 -10.96
C VAL A 128 1.90 -9.59 -11.87
N SER A 129 1.17 -10.54 -11.28
CA SER A 129 0.27 -11.45 -12.01
C SER A 129 -1.20 -11.22 -11.71
N VAL A 130 -1.53 -10.47 -10.66
CA VAL A 130 -2.90 -10.18 -10.24
C VAL A 130 -2.99 -8.84 -9.53
N LEU A 131 -4.09 -8.14 -9.75
CA LEU A 131 -4.57 -7.03 -8.94
C LEU A 131 -5.97 -7.38 -8.43
N GLU A 132 -6.29 -6.93 -7.23
CA GLU A 132 -7.59 -7.07 -6.60
C GLU A 132 -8.13 -5.71 -6.16
N ARG A 133 -9.43 -5.63 -5.91
CA ARG A 133 -10.05 -4.48 -5.26
C ARG A 133 -11.22 -4.90 -4.38
N HIS A 134 -11.49 -4.07 -3.38
CA HIS A 134 -12.64 -4.18 -2.49
C HIS A 134 -13.59 -3.01 -2.76
N PRO A 135 -14.61 -3.17 -3.63
CA PRO A 135 -15.41 -2.04 -4.15
C PRO A 135 -16.21 -1.32 -3.06
N PHE A 136 -16.69 -2.03 -2.04
CA PHE A 136 -17.60 -1.49 -1.02
C PHE A 136 -16.92 -1.15 0.32
N THR A 137 -15.59 -1.26 0.41
CA THR A 137 -14.88 -1.01 1.67
C THR A 137 -13.47 -0.51 1.45
N THR A 138 -12.98 0.30 2.39
CA THR A 138 -11.53 0.42 2.61
C THR A 138 -10.96 -0.86 3.20
N GLN A 139 -9.69 -1.14 2.96
CA GLN A 139 -8.98 -2.26 3.58
C GLN A 139 -7.64 -1.76 4.12
N THR A 140 -7.37 -2.05 5.39
CA THR A 140 -6.14 -1.61 6.06
C THR A 140 -5.27 -2.80 6.42
N PHE A 141 -4.00 -2.79 6.01
CA PHE A 141 -2.97 -3.73 6.46
C PHE A 141 -2.06 -3.04 7.48
N ILE A 142 -1.96 -3.65 8.67
CA ILE A 142 -1.17 -3.15 9.79
C ILE A 142 -0.09 -4.17 10.12
N PRO A 143 1.19 -3.89 9.84
CA PRO A 143 2.26 -4.83 10.17
C PRO A 143 2.37 -5.02 11.68
N LEU A 144 2.42 -6.27 12.14
CA LEU A 144 2.80 -6.68 13.49
C LEU A 144 4.26 -7.13 13.53
N ALA A 145 5.14 -6.38 12.88
CA ALA A 145 6.54 -6.77 12.78
C ALA A 145 7.32 -6.37 14.04
N ALA A 146 7.73 -7.35 14.85
CA ALA A 146 8.77 -7.15 15.87
C ALA A 146 10.13 -6.76 15.25
N ASN A 147 10.34 -7.08 13.96
CA ASN A 147 11.52 -6.69 13.21
C ASN A 147 11.33 -5.31 12.55
N PRO A 148 12.02 -4.25 13.01
CA PRO A 148 11.93 -2.91 12.40
C PRO A 148 12.50 -2.86 10.97
N ALA A 149 13.30 -3.85 10.57
CA ALA A 149 13.80 -3.99 9.20
C ALA A 149 12.79 -4.65 8.25
N ALA A 150 11.65 -5.17 8.75
CA ALA A 150 10.63 -5.72 7.87
C ALA A 150 10.13 -4.65 6.89
N ARG A 151 9.98 -5.06 5.63
CA ARG A 151 9.47 -4.24 4.53
C ARG A 151 8.38 -5.02 3.81
N TYR A 152 7.52 -4.31 3.12
CA TYR A 152 6.53 -4.92 2.24
C TYR A 152 6.30 -4.02 1.03
N LEU A 153 5.87 -4.65 -0.07
CA LEU A 153 5.65 -3.99 -1.34
C LEU A 153 4.14 -3.71 -1.49
N VAL A 154 3.83 -2.47 -1.82
CA VAL A 154 2.49 -1.99 -2.11
C VAL A 154 2.44 -1.63 -3.59
N ILE A 155 1.54 -2.25 -4.35
CA ILE A 155 1.37 -1.97 -5.79
C ILE A 155 -0.08 -1.57 -5.98
N VAL A 156 -0.31 -0.43 -6.63
CA VAL A 156 -1.65 0.14 -6.82
C VAL A 156 -1.83 0.65 -8.25
N ALA A 157 -3.05 0.62 -8.74
CA ALA A 157 -3.44 1.16 -10.04
C ALA A 157 -4.68 2.05 -9.91
N PRO A 158 -4.75 3.15 -10.68
CA PRO A 158 -6.01 3.82 -10.94
C PRO A 158 -6.99 2.89 -11.66
N THR A 159 -8.27 3.24 -11.62
CA THR A 159 -9.32 2.55 -12.37
C THR A 159 -9.53 3.23 -13.72
N LEU A 160 -9.59 2.44 -14.79
CA LEU A 160 -10.00 2.93 -16.11
C LEU A 160 -11.47 3.40 -16.05
N PRO A 161 -11.90 4.31 -16.93
CA PRO A 161 -13.32 4.57 -17.13
C PRO A 161 -14.05 3.24 -17.44
N SER A 162 -15.23 3.05 -16.87
CA SER A 162 -16.09 1.93 -17.27
C SER A 162 -16.33 2.00 -18.78
N ALA A 163 -16.11 0.88 -19.48
CA ALA A 163 -16.37 0.82 -20.91
C ALA A 163 -17.87 1.10 -21.15
N THR A 164 -18.18 2.14 -21.93
CA THR A 164 -19.52 2.38 -22.43
C THR A 164 -19.72 1.48 -23.65
N GLY A 165 -20.28 0.28 -23.45
CA GLY A 165 -20.59 -0.66 -24.54
C GLY A 165 -20.68 -2.12 -24.10
N ASP A 166 -21.92 -2.59 -23.99
CA ASP A 166 -22.48 -3.95 -23.89
C ASP A 166 -21.55 -5.17 -24.06
N ASN A 167 -21.45 -6.00 -23.01
CA ASN A 167 -21.62 -7.47 -22.96
C ASN A 167 -20.88 -8.18 -21.81
N GLU A 168 -19.98 -7.50 -21.08
CA GLU A 168 -19.46 -8.02 -19.80
C GLU A 168 -20.42 -7.57 -18.69
N ALA A 169 -20.90 -8.49 -17.85
CA ALA A 169 -21.71 -8.16 -16.68
C ALA A 169 -20.93 -7.15 -15.82
N ALA A 170 -21.45 -5.92 -15.71
CA ALA A 170 -20.79 -4.86 -14.99
C ALA A 170 -20.54 -5.30 -13.53
N LEU A 171 -19.28 -5.27 -13.11
CA LEU A 171 -18.90 -5.58 -11.73
C LEU A 171 -19.64 -4.66 -10.76
N PRO A 172 -20.16 -5.18 -9.63
CA PRO A 172 -20.87 -4.37 -8.66
C PRO A 172 -19.92 -3.35 -8.02
N VAL A 173 -20.33 -2.09 -8.02
CA VAL A 173 -19.60 -0.97 -7.43
C VAL A 173 -20.57 0.02 -6.77
N PRO A 174 -20.16 0.72 -5.71
CA PRO A 174 -20.96 1.78 -5.12
C PRO A 174 -21.07 2.97 -6.08
N SER A 175 -22.17 3.71 -5.98
CA SER A 175 -22.46 4.89 -6.80
C SER A 175 -22.36 6.21 -6.03
N ARG A 176 -22.37 6.15 -4.69
CA ARG A 176 -22.32 7.34 -3.82
C ARG A 176 -21.49 7.11 -2.56
N LEU A 177 -20.95 8.22 -2.05
CA LEU A 177 -20.36 8.31 -0.72
C LEU A 177 -21.42 8.84 0.25
N PRO A 178 -21.81 8.09 1.30
CA PRO A 178 -22.80 8.55 2.27
C PRO A 178 -22.22 9.65 3.18
N PRO A 179 -23.07 10.47 3.84
CA PRO A 179 -22.60 11.55 4.72
C PRO A 179 -21.65 11.10 5.85
N SER A 180 -21.75 9.84 6.29
CA SER A 180 -20.83 9.23 7.26
C SER A 180 -19.37 9.19 6.79
N THR A 181 -19.14 9.39 5.49
CA THR A 181 -17.81 9.46 4.86
C THR A 181 -17.35 10.90 4.62
N ALA A 182 -17.86 11.89 5.36
CA ALA A 182 -17.51 13.30 5.17
C ALA A 182 -16.00 13.60 5.18
N ASN A 183 -15.20 12.79 5.89
CA ASN A 183 -13.74 12.92 5.94
C ASN A 183 -12.99 12.04 4.92
N TYR A 184 -13.71 11.30 4.07
CA TYR A 184 -13.12 10.47 3.01
C TYR A 184 -12.84 11.35 1.79
N PRO A 185 -11.57 11.61 1.44
CA PRO A 185 -11.22 12.66 0.47
C PRO A 185 -11.24 12.17 -0.98
N ARG A 186 -11.50 10.88 -1.21
CA ARG A 186 -11.32 10.23 -2.51
C ARG A 186 -12.65 10.04 -3.22
N PRO A 187 -12.75 10.31 -4.53
CA PRO A 187 -13.90 9.92 -5.33
C PRO A 187 -13.98 8.38 -5.44
N LEU A 188 -15.17 7.86 -5.70
CA LEU A 188 -15.34 6.44 -6.01
C LEU A 188 -14.75 6.13 -7.40
N PRO A 189 -13.94 5.07 -7.55
CA PRO A 189 -13.20 4.81 -8.78
C PRO A 189 -14.05 4.25 -9.94
N GLY A 190 -15.28 3.80 -9.66
CA GLY A 190 -16.19 3.22 -10.67
C GLY A 190 -15.85 1.78 -11.05
N GLY A 191 -16.51 1.28 -12.10
CA GLY A 191 -16.53 -0.15 -12.44
C GLY A 191 -15.37 -0.66 -13.29
N GLY A 192 -14.51 0.21 -13.84
CA GLY A 192 -13.49 -0.21 -14.80
C GLY A 192 -12.37 -1.08 -14.25
N LEU A 193 -11.62 -1.68 -15.17
CA LEU A 193 -10.43 -2.50 -14.91
C LEU A 193 -9.23 -1.63 -14.51
N PRO A 194 -8.15 -2.21 -13.95
CA PRO A 194 -6.97 -1.44 -13.55
C PRO A 194 -6.27 -0.79 -14.75
N ASP A 195 -5.90 0.49 -14.63
CA ASP A 195 -5.07 1.20 -15.61
C ASP A 195 -3.59 0.82 -15.43
N LEU A 196 -3.17 -0.25 -16.11
CA LEU A 196 -1.80 -0.78 -16.02
C LEU A 196 -0.73 0.24 -16.44
N ARG A 197 -1.07 1.27 -17.23
CA ARG A 197 -0.14 2.32 -17.65
C ARG A 197 0.21 3.29 -16.53
N ARG A 198 -0.61 3.33 -15.47
CA ARG A 198 -0.48 4.24 -14.33
C ARG A 198 -0.23 3.51 -13.02
N LEU A 199 0.28 2.28 -13.09
CA LEU A 199 0.71 1.53 -11.91
C LEU A 199 1.75 2.32 -11.12
N ARG A 200 1.65 2.20 -9.79
CA ARG A 200 2.62 2.73 -8.84
C ARG A 200 3.01 1.60 -7.89
N ALA A 201 4.29 1.57 -7.54
CA ALA A 201 4.83 0.63 -6.57
C ALA A 201 5.56 1.39 -5.46
N PHE A 202 5.35 0.96 -4.22
CA PHE A 202 5.90 1.56 -3.03
C PHE A 202 6.51 0.51 -2.10
N VAL A 203 7.67 0.82 -1.52
CA VAL A 203 8.25 0.05 -0.42
C VAL A 203 7.82 0.69 0.89
N ALA A 204 7.02 -0.03 1.66
CA ALA A 204 6.57 0.35 2.98
C ALA A 204 7.45 -0.27 4.07
N THR A 205 7.50 0.38 5.23
CA THR A 205 8.26 -0.10 6.40
C THR A 205 7.36 -0.77 7.44
N ALA A 206 7.97 -1.46 8.39
CA ALA A 206 7.31 -2.03 9.56
C ALA A 206 6.54 -1.01 10.42
N THR A 207 6.79 0.29 10.27
CA THR A 207 6.13 1.37 11.03
C THR A 207 5.01 2.06 10.23
N GLN A 208 4.77 1.60 9.01
CA GLN A 208 3.75 2.12 8.12
C GLN A 208 2.66 1.06 7.98
N ALA A 209 1.42 1.42 8.30
CA ALA A 209 0.25 0.69 7.84
C ALA A 209 -0.31 1.38 6.59
N VAL A 210 -1.01 0.63 5.74
CA VAL A 210 -1.64 1.16 4.52
C VAL A 210 -3.13 0.88 4.55
N THR A 211 -3.94 1.91 4.35
CA THR A 211 -5.36 1.79 4.06
C THR A 211 -5.59 2.04 2.58
N TYR A 212 -6.01 1.02 1.83
CA TYR A 212 -6.52 1.21 0.47
C TYR A 212 -7.88 1.90 0.52
N GLY A 213 -8.08 2.88 -0.36
CA GLY A 213 -9.40 3.47 -0.62
C GLY A 213 -10.40 2.44 -1.14
N ALA A 214 -11.69 2.67 -0.90
CA ALA A 214 -12.75 1.82 -1.43
C ALA A 214 -12.67 1.74 -2.96
N GLY A 215 -12.58 0.51 -3.48
CA GLY A 215 -12.45 0.20 -4.89
C GLY A 215 -11.07 0.45 -5.52
N THR A 216 -10.05 0.86 -4.74
CA THR A 216 -8.68 1.00 -5.25
C THR A 216 -8.13 -0.36 -5.69
N TRP A 217 -7.66 -0.47 -6.93
CA TRP A 217 -6.93 -1.65 -7.39
C TRP A 217 -5.55 -1.73 -6.74
N HIS A 218 -5.21 -2.89 -6.19
CA HIS A 218 -3.93 -3.15 -5.56
C HIS A 218 -3.51 -4.61 -5.73
N ALA A 219 -2.21 -4.91 -5.61
CA ALA A 219 -1.76 -6.30 -5.59
C ALA A 219 -2.02 -6.93 -4.22
N PRO A 220 -2.29 -8.26 -4.14
CA PRO A 220 -2.32 -8.99 -2.88
C PRO A 220 -1.02 -8.77 -2.08
N MET A 221 -1.10 -8.74 -0.75
CA MET A 221 0.02 -8.34 0.12
C MET A 221 1.35 -9.06 -0.17
N ILE A 222 2.43 -8.30 -0.38
CA ILE A 222 3.77 -8.81 -0.71
C ILE A 222 4.74 -8.47 0.41
N ALA A 223 5.00 -9.43 1.31
CA ALA A 223 6.08 -9.32 2.27
C ALA A 223 7.45 -9.37 1.56
N LEU A 224 8.37 -8.51 2.00
CA LEU A 224 9.74 -8.47 1.50
C LEU A 224 10.72 -8.97 2.58
N GLY A 225 11.72 -9.72 2.15
CA GLY A 225 12.76 -10.24 3.02
C GLY A 225 13.44 -11.48 2.46
N GLU A 226 14.34 -12.05 3.25
CA GLU A 226 15.00 -13.31 2.91
C GLU A 226 14.01 -14.48 2.82
N ALA A 227 14.35 -15.48 2.01
CA ALA A 227 13.56 -16.69 1.89
C ALA A 227 13.35 -17.34 3.27
N GLY A 228 12.12 -17.79 3.54
CA GLY A 228 11.73 -18.38 4.83
C GLY A 228 11.41 -17.35 5.94
N LYS A 229 11.49 -16.04 5.67
CA LYS A 229 10.94 -15.02 6.56
C LYS A 229 9.46 -14.77 6.28
N ALA A 230 8.76 -14.24 7.27
CA ALA A 230 7.37 -13.84 7.16
C ALA A 230 7.15 -12.47 7.82
N VAL A 231 6.10 -11.77 7.39
CA VAL A 231 5.59 -10.57 8.03
C VAL A 231 4.12 -10.80 8.34
N ASP A 232 3.75 -10.54 9.59
CA ASP A 232 2.39 -10.68 10.07
C ASP A 232 1.65 -9.35 9.91
N PHE A 233 0.40 -9.40 9.48
CA PHE A 233 -0.46 -8.24 9.32
C PHE A 233 -1.79 -8.47 10.00
N VAL A 234 -2.21 -7.50 10.82
CA VAL A 234 -3.63 -7.34 11.14
C VAL A 234 -4.28 -6.62 9.96
N VAL A 235 -5.35 -7.21 9.45
CA VAL A 235 -6.12 -6.66 8.34
C VAL A 235 -7.49 -6.27 8.85
N VAL A 236 -7.92 -5.03 8.55
CA VAL A 236 -9.24 -4.52 8.93
C VAL A 236 -9.97 -4.05 7.69
N GLN A 237 -11.20 -4.52 7.51
CA GLN A 237 -12.10 -4.11 6.42
C GLN A 237 -13.56 -4.34 6.83
N PHE A 238 -14.50 -4.01 5.96
CA PHE A 238 -15.87 -4.51 6.04
C PHE A 238 -16.07 -5.64 5.02
N ALA A 239 -16.88 -6.64 5.37
CA ALA A 239 -17.25 -7.72 4.46
C ALA A 239 -18.72 -8.12 4.68
N ASN A 240 -19.39 -8.56 3.64
CA ASN A 240 -20.75 -9.10 3.72
C ASN A 240 -20.84 -10.60 3.39
N GLY A 241 -19.71 -11.23 3.02
CA GLY A 241 -19.61 -12.65 2.71
C GLY A 241 -19.97 -13.01 1.27
N VAL A 242 -20.28 -12.03 0.42
CA VAL A 242 -20.61 -12.23 -0.99
C VAL A 242 -19.37 -11.97 -1.83
N GLY A 243 -18.80 -13.04 -2.39
CA GLY A 243 -17.46 -13.02 -3.01
C GLY A 243 -17.18 -11.85 -3.96
N VAL A 244 -18.04 -11.58 -4.94
CA VAL A 244 -17.85 -10.50 -5.94
C VAL A 244 -18.05 -9.07 -5.38
N GLU A 245 -18.74 -8.95 -4.26
CA GLU A 245 -18.96 -7.68 -3.55
C GLU A 245 -17.82 -7.43 -2.57
N ASP A 246 -17.32 -8.50 -1.93
CA ASP A 246 -16.17 -8.43 -1.04
C ASP A 246 -14.87 -8.23 -1.82
N CYS A 247 -14.62 -8.95 -2.92
CA CYS A 247 -13.36 -8.90 -3.68
C CYS A 247 -13.56 -9.14 -5.18
N GLN A 248 -12.90 -8.32 -6.00
CA GLN A 248 -12.86 -8.44 -7.45
C GLN A 248 -11.41 -8.59 -7.90
N GLU A 249 -11.13 -9.56 -8.76
CA GLU A 249 -9.78 -9.93 -9.16
C GLU A 249 -9.57 -9.69 -10.66
N ALA A 250 -8.40 -9.17 -11.00
CA ALA A 250 -7.92 -8.92 -12.35
C ALA A 250 -6.59 -9.66 -12.56
N PHE A 251 -6.64 -10.81 -13.21
CA PHE A 251 -5.47 -11.62 -13.57
C PHE A 251 -4.78 -11.04 -14.79
N LEU A 252 -3.48 -10.82 -14.70
CA LEU A 252 -2.67 -10.24 -15.75
C LEU A 252 -2.11 -11.37 -16.62
N GLU A 253 -2.74 -11.58 -17.78
CA GLU A 253 -2.30 -12.59 -18.74
C GLU A 253 -1.19 -12.01 -19.61
N ALA A 254 -0.03 -12.67 -19.61
CA ALA A 254 1.07 -12.33 -20.49
C ALA A 254 0.62 -12.48 -21.95
N ALA A 255 1.02 -11.54 -22.81
CA ALA A 255 0.92 -11.76 -24.24
C ALA A 255 1.74 -13.00 -24.64
N ALA A 256 1.48 -13.59 -25.81
CA ALA A 256 2.08 -14.82 -26.33
C ALA A 256 3.64 -14.88 -26.37
N ASP A 257 4.34 -13.82 -25.94
CA ASP A 257 5.80 -13.66 -25.88
C ASP A 257 6.32 -13.39 -24.46
N GLU A 258 5.67 -13.92 -23.41
CA GLU A 258 6.07 -13.80 -21.99
C GLU A 258 6.15 -12.36 -21.45
N LYS A 259 5.54 -11.39 -22.15
CA LYS A 259 5.53 -9.98 -21.74
C LYS A 259 4.64 -9.76 -20.52
N GLY A 260 5.17 -9.05 -19.53
CA GLY A 260 4.55 -8.95 -18.21
C GLY A 260 4.58 -7.57 -17.58
N VAL A 261 4.05 -7.51 -16.38
CA VAL A 261 4.15 -6.34 -15.50
C VAL A 261 5.20 -6.64 -14.43
N TRP A 262 6.20 -5.77 -14.33
CA TRP A 262 7.38 -5.98 -13.50
C TRP A 262 7.65 -4.76 -12.61
N VAL A 263 7.98 -5.02 -11.35
CA VAL A 263 8.41 -4.00 -10.39
C VAL A 263 9.88 -4.18 -10.08
N LYS A 264 10.71 -3.18 -10.39
CA LYS A 264 12.11 -3.13 -9.96
C LYS A 264 12.19 -2.79 -8.48
N LEU A 265 12.93 -3.60 -7.74
CA LEU A 265 13.19 -3.43 -6.31
C LEU A 265 14.61 -2.92 -6.13
N ARG A 266 14.75 -1.66 -5.73
CA ARG A 266 16.07 -1.06 -5.48
C ARG A 266 16.25 -0.76 -3.99
N PRO A 267 17.50 -0.81 -3.49
CA PRO A 267 17.81 -0.26 -2.18
C PRO A 267 17.39 1.21 -2.14
N SER A 268 16.71 1.62 -1.08
CA SER A 268 16.42 3.04 -0.85
C SER A 268 17.75 3.78 -0.71
N VAL A 269 18.03 4.74 -1.59
CA VAL A 269 19.11 5.70 -1.37
C VAL A 269 18.60 6.61 -0.27
N GLU A 270 18.92 6.32 0.99
CA GLU A 270 18.63 7.24 2.08
C GLU A 270 19.10 8.65 1.68
N GLY A 271 18.16 9.59 1.71
CA GLY A 271 18.41 10.96 1.29
C GLY A 271 19.58 11.54 2.07
N ARG A 272 20.65 11.91 1.37
CA ARG A 272 21.79 12.72 1.87
C ARG A 272 21.37 14.14 2.32
N GLY A 273 20.07 14.38 2.53
CA GLY A 273 19.46 15.66 2.89
C GLY A 273 19.25 15.87 4.39
N ALA A 274 19.21 14.82 5.22
CA ALA A 274 18.92 14.98 6.65
C ALA A 274 20.12 15.46 7.48
N LYS A 275 21.36 15.31 7.00
CA LYS A 275 22.58 15.67 7.75
C LYS A 275 23.12 17.09 7.52
N ARG A 276 22.49 17.92 6.67
CA ARG A 276 23.08 19.24 6.28
C ARG A 276 22.48 20.48 6.96
N ARG A 277 21.54 20.34 7.90
CA ARG A 277 20.92 21.50 8.60
C ARG A 277 21.34 21.70 10.06
N ALA A 278 22.34 20.98 10.57
CA ALA A 278 22.78 21.12 11.96
C ALA A 278 24.07 21.95 12.15
N GLU A 279 24.73 22.42 11.09
CA GLU A 279 26.10 22.98 11.20
C GLU A 279 26.27 24.45 10.79
N THR A 280 25.19 25.22 10.68
CA THR A 280 25.29 26.66 10.38
C THR A 280 24.40 27.50 11.30
N ALA A 281 24.69 27.41 12.60
CA ALA A 281 24.21 28.35 13.61
C ALA A 281 25.23 28.46 14.75
N LYS A 282 26.47 28.80 14.40
CA LYS A 282 27.43 29.44 15.30
C LYS A 282 28.23 30.44 14.48
N LEU A 283 27.77 31.69 14.49
CA LEU A 283 28.53 32.93 14.43
C LEU A 283 27.56 34.06 14.79
#